data_AF-A0A9E9DA31-F1
#
_entry.id   AF-A0A9E9DA31-F1
#
_cell.length_a   1.000
_cell.length_b   1.000
_cell.length_c   1.000
_cell.angle_alpha   90.00
_cell.angle_beta   90.00
_cell.angle_gamma   90.00
#
_symmetry.space_group_name_H-M   'P 1'
#
loop_
_entity.id
_entity.type
_entity.pdbx_description
1 polymer ?
#
loop_
_entity_poly.entity_id
_entity_poly.type
_entity_poly.pdbx_seq_one_letter_code
_entity_poly.pdbx_strand_id
1 'polypeptide(L)'
;MSSYAPRLSNVQCLSPSGLHRMAYTEWGDPKNPRVLLCVHGLTRCGRDFDALAKTFANDYRVVCPDVVGRGQSSWLRNPAGYVVPQYVSDMVTLIARLGVTSVDWFGTSMGGLIGMGLAGLPDTPIRNLLLNDVGPHIDVAALARIGQYVGTPKRFASIDEGADYLWSISSSFGPHTREEWRALCEPLLKADGDGYVLRYDPSLGAAFAAISPEAVAAGEGVLWASLAAFSGRLLIVRGEQSDLLSRATLEQMLALAQHARAVEIPGVGHAPTFVHADQIEIARRFFEGFAD
;
A
#
# COMPACT_ATOMS: atom_id res chain seq x y z
N MET A 1 -4.24 27.83 0.23
CA MET A 1 -3.07 26.92 0.28
C MET A 1 -2.99 26.22 -1.06
N SER A 2 -1.80 26.07 -1.64
CA SER A 2 -1.64 25.39 -2.93
C SER A 2 -2.17 23.95 -2.85
N SER A 3 -2.94 23.50 -3.86
CA SER A 3 -3.48 22.14 -3.97
C SER A 3 -2.39 21.05 -3.97
N TYR A 4 -1.14 21.43 -4.24
CA TYR A 4 0.02 20.53 -4.34
C TYR A 4 0.74 20.26 -3.02
N ALA A 5 0.46 21.03 -1.96
CA ALA A 5 1.10 20.82 -0.66
C ALA A 5 0.39 19.71 0.13
N PRO A 6 1.11 18.70 0.66
CA PRO A 6 0.52 17.66 1.50
C PRO A 6 -0.09 18.25 2.76
N ARG A 7 -1.28 17.78 3.14
CA ARG A 7 -1.89 18.09 4.43
C ARG A 7 -2.02 16.82 5.26
N LEU A 8 -1.47 16.84 6.46
CA LEU A 8 -1.60 15.74 7.41
C LEU A 8 -2.91 15.89 8.19
N SER A 9 -3.66 14.81 8.28
CA SER A 9 -4.84 14.69 9.12
C SER A 9 -4.88 13.31 9.77
N ASN A 10 -5.90 13.06 10.57
CA ASN A 10 -6.07 11.77 11.21
C ASN A 10 -7.55 11.43 11.46
N VAL A 11 -7.79 10.15 11.71
CA VAL A 11 -9.08 9.59 12.08
C VAL A 11 -8.90 8.63 13.26
N GLN A 12 -9.87 8.60 14.15
CA GLN A 12 -9.92 7.64 15.25
C GLN A 12 -10.58 6.36 14.75
N CYS A 13 -9.87 5.24 14.88
CA CYS A 13 -10.34 3.91 14.51
C CYS A 13 -10.47 3.04 15.77
N LEU A 14 -11.10 1.87 15.60
CA LEU A 14 -11.38 0.92 16.67
C LEU A 14 -10.78 -0.44 16.33
N SER A 15 -10.19 -1.08 17.34
CA SER A 15 -9.86 -2.50 17.35
C SER A 15 -10.48 -3.17 18.59
N PRO A 16 -10.49 -4.52 18.68
CA PRO A 16 -10.88 -5.21 19.92
C PRO A 16 -10.04 -4.80 21.15
N SER A 17 -8.85 -4.23 20.95
CA SER A 17 -7.97 -3.74 22.03
C SER A 17 -8.17 -2.25 22.36
N GLY A 18 -9.20 -1.62 21.79
CA GLY A 18 -9.56 -0.22 22.03
C GLY A 18 -9.27 0.70 20.84
N LEU A 19 -9.32 2.01 21.10
CA LEU A 19 -9.16 3.06 20.09
C LEU A 19 -7.69 3.28 19.70
N HIS A 20 -7.45 3.50 18.42
CA HIS A 20 -6.15 3.87 17.85
C HIS A 20 -6.29 4.96 16.77
N ARG A 21 -5.28 5.81 16.62
CA ARG A 21 -5.32 6.91 15.64
C ARG A 21 -4.63 6.47 14.34
N MET A 22 -5.33 6.60 13.21
CA MET A 22 -4.76 6.44 11.88
C MET A 22 -4.50 7.81 11.25
N ALA A 23 -3.26 8.12 10.91
CA ALA A 23 -2.87 9.28 10.14
C ALA A 23 -3.14 9.06 8.64
N TYR A 24 -3.41 10.14 7.92
CA TYR A 24 -3.39 10.16 6.47
C TYR A 24 -2.89 11.51 5.96
N THR A 25 -2.18 11.48 4.85
CA THR A 25 -1.77 12.69 4.12
C THR A 25 -2.68 12.85 2.92
N GLU A 26 -3.11 14.08 2.62
CA GLU A 26 -3.97 14.35 1.46
C GLU A 26 -3.47 15.51 0.60
N TRP A 27 -3.81 15.45 -0.69
CA TRP A 27 -3.54 16.43 -1.73
C TRP A 27 -4.83 16.77 -2.49
N GLY A 28 -4.79 17.86 -3.27
CA GLY A 28 -5.95 18.35 -4.03
C GLY A 28 -6.95 19.12 -3.17
N ASP A 29 -8.16 19.37 -3.68
CA ASP A 29 -9.24 20.01 -2.92
C ASP A 29 -9.90 19.01 -1.94
N PRO A 30 -9.90 19.24 -0.62
CA PRO A 30 -10.59 18.39 0.36
C PRO A 30 -12.08 18.18 0.08
N LYS A 31 -12.71 19.07 -0.70
CA LYS A 31 -14.12 18.98 -1.09
C LYS A 31 -14.35 18.22 -2.41
N ASN A 32 -13.29 17.83 -3.13
CA ASN A 32 -13.44 17.08 -4.37
C ASN A 32 -14.05 15.70 -4.07
N PRO A 33 -15.21 15.36 -4.65
CA PRO A 33 -15.87 14.08 -4.40
C PRO A 33 -15.16 12.89 -5.08
N ARG A 34 -14.24 13.13 -6.03
CA ARG A 34 -13.38 12.08 -6.61
C ARG A 34 -12.21 11.82 -5.69
N VAL A 35 -12.32 10.78 -4.88
CA VAL A 35 -11.27 10.38 -3.94
C VAL A 35 -10.46 9.22 -4.52
N LEU A 36 -9.14 9.39 -4.55
CA LEU A 36 -8.19 8.32 -4.84
C LEU A 36 -7.47 7.95 -3.53
N LEU A 37 -7.73 6.75 -3.03
CA LEU A 37 -7.05 6.20 -1.85
C LEU A 37 -5.80 5.42 -2.27
N CYS A 38 -4.62 5.89 -1.87
CA CYS A 38 -3.34 5.25 -2.18
C CYS A 38 -2.75 4.60 -0.92
N VAL A 39 -2.74 3.27 -0.88
CA VAL A 39 -2.41 2.49 0.32
C VAL A 39 -1.10 1.72 0.13
N HIS A 40 -0.17 1.92 1.05
CA HIS A 40 1.23 1.50 0.93
C HIS A 40 1.48 0.03 1.32
N GLY A 41 2.71 -0.44 1.06
CA GLY A 41 3.16 -1.80 1.42
C GLY A 41 3.53 -1.99 2.90
N LEU A 42 3.87 -3.23 3.28
CA LEU A 42 3.93 -3.69 4.67
C LEU A 42 4.74 -2.81 5.64
N THR A 43 5.94 -2.38 5.24
CA THR A 43 6.89 -1.59 6.06
C THR A 43 7.07 -0.16 5.53
N ARG A 44 6.17 0.28 4.65
CA ARG A 44 6.19 1.58 3.98
C ARG A 44 5.27 2.59 4.69
N CYS A 45 5.03 3.75 4.09
CA CYS A 45 4.09 4.76 4.59
C CYS A 45 3.37 5.47 3.43
N GLY A 46 2.35 6.27 3.74
CA GLY A 46 1.53 6.96 2.73
C GLY A 46 2.32 7.94 1.86
N ARG A 47 3.50 8.39 2.32
CA ARG A 47 4.38 9.30 1.55
C ARG A 47 5.12 8.64 0.39
N ASP A 48 5.03 7.31 0.23
CA ASP A 48 5.48 6.62 -0.99
C ASP A 48 4.76 7.18 -2.24
N PHE A 49 3.55 7.71 -2.08
CA PHE A 49 2.72 8.22 -3.17
C PHE A 49 2.88 9.71 -3.44
N ASP A 50 3.87 10.40 -2.85
CA ASP A 50 4.02 11.86 -3.01
C ASP A 50 4.09 12.32 -4.47
N ALA A 51 4.82 11.60 -5.33
CA ALA A 51 4.96 11.94 -6.75
C ALA A 51 3.64 11.74 -7.51
N LEU A 52 2.99 10.59 -7.28
CA LEU A 52 1.69 10.28 -7.84
C LEU A 52 0.62 11.28 -7.37
N ALA A 53 0.53 11.52 -6.06
CA ALA A 53 -0.48 12.40 -5.47
C ALA A 53 -0.41 13.83 -6.01
N LYS A 54 0.79 14.37 -6.25
CA LYS A 54 0.98 15.69 -6.88
C LYS A 54 0.43 15.73 -8.30
N THR A 55 0.59 14.65 -9.06
CA THR A 55 0.12 14.55 -10.45
C THR A 55 -1.41 14.50 -10.50
N PHE A 56 -2.03 13.80 -9.57
CA PHE A 56 -3.49 13.62 -9.50
C PHE A 56 -4.23 14.74 -8.74
N ALA A 57 -3.52 15.63 -8.03
CA ALA A 57 -4.12 16.63 -7.12
C ALA A 57 -5.07 17.63 -7.78
N ASN A 58 -5.01 17.80 -9.10
CA ASN A 58 -5.93 18.69 -9.82
C ASN A 58 -7.31 18.05 -10.02
N ASP A 59 -7.34 16.74 -10.25
CA ASP A 59 -8.55 16.01 -10.65
C ASP A 59 -9.15 15.17 -9.51
N TYR A 60 -8.32 14.83 -8.53
CA TYR A 60 -8.65 14.00 -7.38
C TYR A 60 -8.34 14.70 -6.05
N ARG A 61 -9.12 14.36 -5.03
CA ARG A 61 -8.64 14.37 -3.64
C ARG A 61 -7.85 13.08 -3.42
N VAL A 62 -6.53 13.16 -3.43
CA VAL A 62 -5.68 12.00 -3.19
C VAL A 62 -5.45 11.85 -1.69
N VAL A 63 -5.72 10.66 -1.15
CA VAL A 63 -5.62 10.36 0.28
C VAL A 63 -4.71 9.16 0.48
N CYS A 64 -3.61 9.36 1.20
CA CYS A 64 -2.59 8.36 1.45
C CYS A 64 -2.51 8.07 2.96
N PRO A 65 -3.23 7.05 3.47
CA PRO A 65 -3.16 6.67 4.87
C PRO A 65 -1.80 6.08 5.21
N ASP A 66 -1.33 6.37 6.42
CA ASP A 66 -0.33 5.52 7.08
C ASP A 66 -1.11 4.41 7.77
N VAL A 67 -1.08 3.17 7.25
CA VAL A 67 -1.77 2.04 7.89
C VAL A 67 -1.26 1.90 9.33
N VAL A 68 -2.16 1.59 10.27
CA VAL A 68 -1.84 1.51 11.70
C VAL A 68 -0.56 0.71 11.97
N GLY A 69 0.29 1.20 12.88
CA GLY A 69 1.65 0.67 13.11
C GLY A 69 2.73 1.21 12.19
N ARG A 70 2.42 2.06 11.20
CA ARG A 70 3.41 2.64 10.28
C ARG A 70 3.30 4.16 10.26
N GLY A 71 4.37 4.81 9.80
CA GLY A 71 4.39 6.25 9.55
C GLY A 71 4.01 7.05 10.79
N GLN A 72 3.04 7.95 10.63
CA GLN A 72 2.51 8.78 11.71
C GLN A 72 1.27 8.20 12.38
N SER A 73 0.88 6.95 12.08
CA SER A 73 -0.21 6.28 12.78
C SER A 73 0.23 5.71 14.13
N SER A 74 -0.73 5.57 15.04
CA SER A 74 -0.52 4.88 16.31
C SER A 74 -0.06 3.45 16.08
N TRP A 75 0.71 2.94 17.02
CA TRP A 75 0.98 1.51 17.15
C TRP A 75 -0.21 0.83 17.83
N LEU A 76 -0.44 -0.44 17.53
CA LEU A 76 -1.51 -1.22 18.16
C LEU A 76 -1.04 -1.74 19.51
N ARG A 77 -1.94 -1.76 20.48
CA ARG A 77 -1.65 -2.34 21.81
C ARG A 77 -1.43 -3.85 21.75
N ASN A 78 -2.16 -4.52 20.87
CA ASN A 78 -2.03 -5.95 20.61
C ASN A 78 -1.48 -6.17 19.19
N PRO A 79 -0.25 -6.69 19.05
CA PRO A 79 0.34 -6.96 17.74
C PRO A 79 -0.47 -7.92 16.86
N ALA A 80 -1.28 -8.81 17.47
CA ALA A 80 -2.17 -9.70 16.71
C ALA A 80 -3.25 -8.95 15.91
N GLY A 81 -3.46 -7.66 16.18
CA GLY A 81 -4.33 -6.79 15.38
C GLY A 81 -3.73 -6.34 14.05
N TYR A 82 -2.46 -6.64 13.77
CA TYR A 82 -1.80 -6.31 12.50
C TYR A 82 -2.19 -7.26 11.36
N VAL A 83 -3.49 -7.30 11.04
CA VAL A 83 -4.08 -8.20 10.04
C VAL A 83 -4.99 -7.46 9.06
N VAL A 84 -5.14 -7.99 7.84
CA VAL A 84 -5.94 -7.38 6.78
C VAL A 84 -7.37 -7.01 7.22
N PRO A 85 -8.12 -7.87 7.95
CA PRO A 85 -9.47 -7.50 8.41
C PRO A 85 -9.52 -6.24 9.28
N GLN A 86 -8.53 -6.03 10.16
CA GLN A 86 -8.44 -4.81 10.97
C GLN A 86 -8.16 -3.60 10.08
N TYR A 87 -7.25 -3.73 9.12
CA TYR A 87 -6.94 -2.64 8.19
C TYR A 87 -8.15 -2.27 7.32
N VAL A 88 -8.94 -3.25 6.87
CA VAL A 88 -10.20 -2.98 6.14
C VAL A 88 -11.16 -2.18 7.02
N SER A 89 -11.33 -2.55 8.30
CA SER A 89 -12.17 -1.79 9.24
C SER A 89 -11.72 -0.33 9.40
N ASP A 90 -10.40 -0.12 9.51
CA ASP A 90 -9.82 1.23 9.58
C ASP A 90 -10.08 2.03 8.30
N MET A 91 -10.01 1.39 7.13
CA MET A 91 -10.25 2.04 5.83
C MET A 91 -11.72 2.39 5.61
N VAL A 92 -12.66 1.57 6.07
CA VAL A 92 -14.10 1.91 6.09
C VAL A 92 -14.32 3.17 6.94
N THR A 93 -13.69 3.24 8.12
CA THR A 93 -13.77 4.40 9.00
C THR A 93 -13.17 5.65 8.33
N LEU A 94 -12.04 5.50 7.63
CA LEU A 94 -11.44 6.58 6.87
C LEU A 94 -12.37 7.07 5.76
N ILE A 95 -12.92 6.18 4.93
CA ILE A 95 -13.86 6.53 3.85
C ILE A 95 -15.07 7.31 4.41
N ALA A 96 -15.64 6.83 5.51
CA ALA A 96 -16.72 7.55 6.21
C ALA A 96 -16.28 8.94 6.69
N ARG A 97 -15.08 9.07 7.25
CA ARG A 97 -14.50 10.34 7.70
C ARG A 97 -14.26 11.33 6.55
N LEU A 98 -13.94 10.84 5.36
CA LEU A 98 -13.77 11.64 4.15
C LEU A 98 -15.11 12.17 3.60
N GLY A 99 -16.24 11.58 4.02
CA GLY A 99 -17.57 12.00 3.63
C GLY A 99 -17.98 11.55 2.23
N VAL A 100 -17.39 10.45 1.74
CA VAL A 100 -17.66 9.90 0.40
C VAL A 100 -18.22 8.49 0.48
N THR A 101 -19.05 8.13 -0.50
CA THR A 101 -19.67 6.81 -0.62
C THR A 101 -18.95 5.90 -1.62
N SER A 102 -18.05 6.45 -2.42
CA SER A 102 -17.25 5.70 -3.38
C SER A 102 -15.85 6.27 -3.53
N VAL A 103 -14.90 5.41 -3.85
CA VAL A 103 -13.47 5.72 -3.99
C VAL A 103 -12.85 4.97 -5.15
N ASP A 104 -11.80 5.54 -5.70
CA ASP A 104 -10.83 4.83 -6.54
C ASP A 104 -9.67 4.38 -5.63
N TRP A 105 -9.13 3.18 -5.86
CA TRP A 105 -8.16 2.54 -4.98
C TRP A 105 -6.87 2.21 -5.71
N PHE A 106 -5.74 2.67 -5.17
CA PHE A 106 -4.40 2.23 -5.52
C PHE A 106 -3.81 1.49 -4.32
N GLY A 107 -3.51 0.21 -4.45
CA GLY A 107 -2.91 -0.57 -3.37
C GLY A 107 -1.60 -1.24 -3.78
N THR A 108 -0.50 -0.94 -3.08
CA THR A 108 0.79 -1.63 -3.25
C THR A 108 0.93 -2.73 -2.20
N SER A 109 1.22 -3.98 -2.63
CA SER A 109 1.49 -5.08 -1.69
C SER A 109 0.36 -5.26 -0.66
N MET A 110 0.64 -5.11 0.64
CA MET A 110 -0.34 -5.03 1.71
C MET A 110 -1.54 -4.10 1.39
N GLY A 111 -1.30 -2.94 0.79
CA GLY A 111 -2.37 -2.02 0.39
C GLY A 111 -3.31 -2.59 -0.67
N GLY A 112 -2.81 -3.48 -1.54
CA GLY A 112 -3.64 -4.21 -2.49
C GLY A 112 -4.43 -5.33 -1.83
N LEU A 113 -3.86 -6.04 -0.84
CA LEU A 113 -4.61 -7.04 -0.05
C LEU A 113 -5.78 -6.40 0.72
N ILE A 114 -5.55 -5.21 1.30
CA ILE A 114 -6.60 -4.41 1.95
C ILE A 114 -7.66 -4.00 0.93
N GLY A 115 -7.23 -3.54 -0.24
CA GLY A 115 -8.11 -3.18 -1.35
C GLY A 115 -8.98 -4.35 -1.81
N MET A 116 -8.41 -5.54 -2.00
CA MET A 116 -9.14 -6.76 -2.36
C MET A 116 -10.13 -7.15 -1.26
N GLY A 117 -9.71 -7.14 0.00
CA GLY A 117 -10.59 -7.46 1.12
C GLY A 117 -11.79 -6.53 1.23
N LEU A 118 -11.62 -5.23 0.91
CA LEU A 118 -12.72 -4.27 0.85
C LEU A 118 -13.55 -4.39 -0.45
N ALA A 119 -12.91 -4.67 -1.58
CA ALA A 119 -13.53 -4.83 -2.89
C ALA A 119 -14.45 -6.06 -2.98
N GLY A 120 -14.12 -7.12 -2.25
CA GLY A 120 -14.92 -8.34 -2.19
C GLY A 120 -16.17 -8.26 -1.33
N LEU A 121 -16.36 -7.18 -0.56
CA LEU A 121 -17.55 -7.00 0.27
C LEU A 121 -18.77 -6.62 -0.58
N PRO A 122 -19.98 -7.09 -0.22
CA PRO A 122 -21.22 -6.52 -0.74
C PRO A 122 -21.24 -5.00 -0.53
N ASP A 123 -21.78 -4.28 -1.51
CA ASP A 123 -21.88 -2.81 -1.50
C ASP A 123 -20.53 -2.09 -1.30
N THR A 124 -19.44 -2.69 -1.77
CA THR A 124 -18.10 -2.09 -1.67
C THR A 124 -18.07 -0.65 -2.23
N PRO A 125 -17.37 0.29 -1.56
CA PRO A 125 -17.21 1.65 -2.07
C PRO A 125 -16.20 1.74 -3.22
N ILE A 126 -15.43 0.68 -3.51
CA ILE A 126 -14.36 0.71 -4.52
C ILE A 126 -14.98 0.60 -5.92
N ARG A 127 -14.68 1.57 -6.80
CA ARG A 127 -15.13 1.56 -8.21
C ARG A 127 -14.04 1.12 -9.18
N ASN A 128 -12.83 1.62 -8.95
CA ASN A 128 -11.63 1.30 -9.72
C ASN A 128 -10.58 0.79 -8.75
N LEU A 129 -10.00 -0.37 -9.02
CA LEU A 129 -8.98 -1.02 -8.19
C LEU A 129 -7.70 -1.23 -9.00
N LEU A 130 -6.61 -0.61 -8.56
CA LEU A 130 -5.26 -0.88 -9.06
C LEU A 130 -4.50 -1.69 -8.01
N LEU A 131 -4.11 -2.91 -8.37
CA LEU A 131 -3.28 -3.80 -7.56
C LEU A 131 -1.83 -3.68 -8.04
N ASN A 132 -0.97 -3.06 -7.23
CA ASN A 132 0.43 -2.90 -7.54
C ASN A 132 1.27 -4.02 -6.89
N ASP A 133 1.64 -4.96 -7.75
CA ASP A 133 2.48 -6.12 -7.52
C ASP A 133 2.03 -7.00 -6.35
N VAL A 134 0.76 -7.40 -6.39
CA VAL A 134 0.15 -8.29 -5.40
C VAL A 134 -1.08 -9.00 -5.98
N GLY A 135 -1.32 -10.22 -5.50
CA GLY A 135 -2.50 -11.00 -5.84
C GLY A 135 -3.00 -11.83 -4.65
N PRO A 136 -4.04 -12.68 -4.86
CA PRO A 136 -4.59 -13.53 -3.82
C PRO A 136 -3.58 -14.53 -3.25
N HIS A 137 -2.72 -15.08 -4.10
CA HIS A 137 -1.62 -15.95 -3.72
C HIS A 137 -0.33 -15.14 -3.57
N ILE A 138 0.44 -15.42 -2.53
CA ILE A 138 1.73 -14.80 -2.24
C ILE A 138 2.79 -15.89 -2.18
N ASP A 139 3.82 -15.77 -3.00
CA ASP A 139 4.89 -16.75 -3.04
C ASP A 139 5.63 -16.89 -1.70
N VAL A 140 5.83 -18.14 -1.26
CA VAL A 140 6.48 -18.48 0.02
C VAL A 140 7.90 -17.91 0.10
N ALA A 141 8.60 -17.84 -1.02
CA ALA A 141 9.93 -17.26 -1.09
C ALA A 141 9.93 -15.76 -0.74
N ALA A 142 8.95 -14.99 -1.23
CA ALA A 142 8.79 -13.60 -0.87
C ALA A 142 8.45 -13.44 0.62
N LEU A 143 7.55 -14.27 1.16
CA LEU A 143 7.23 -14.25 2.60
C LEU A 143 8.48 -14.53 3.46
N ALA A 144 9.28 -15.53 3.09
CA ALA A 144 10.52 -15.85 3.79
C ALA A 144 11.53 -14.69 3.74
N ARG A 145 11.70 -14.06 2.57
CA ARG A 145 12.58 -12.89 2.40
C ARG A 145 12.12 -11.70 3.23
N ILE A 146 10.83 -11.38 3.21
CA ILE A 146 10.24 -10.29 4.01
C ILE A 146 10.43 -10.55 5.51
N GLY A 147 10.25 -11.81 5.93
CA GLY A 147 10.46 -12.27 7.30
C GLY A 147 11.87 -12.01 7.84
N GLN A 148 12.89 -11.89 6.99
CA GLN A 148 14.28 -11.67 7.42
C GLN A 148 14.54 -10.27 7.97
N TYR A 149 13.73 -9.28 7.59
CA TYR A 149 13.98 -7.88 7.99
C TYR A 149 12.81 -7.24 8.73
N VAL A 150 11.57 -7.70 8.52
CA VAL A 150 10.39 -7.07 9.14
C VAL A 150 10.49 -7.14 10.67
N GLY A 151 10.26 -6.00 11.32
CA GLY A 151 10.30 -5.92 12.78
C GLY A 151 11.70 -5.96 13.40
N THR A 152 12.76 -6.07 12.60
CA THR A 152 14.13 -6.02 13.12
C THR A 152 14.48 -4.57 13.48
N PRO A 153 14.75 -4.24 14.75
CA PRO A 153 15.13 -2.87 15.12
C PRO A 153 16.44 -2.48 14.45
N LYS A 154 16.48 -1.26 13.89
CA LYS A 154 17.67 -0.66 13.27
C LYS A 154 17.81 0.77 13.75
N ARG A 155 19.06 1.19 13.96
CA ARG A 155 19.45 2.57 14.24
C ARG A 155 20.47 2.98 13.19
N PHE A 156 20.37 4.22 12.74
CA PHE A 156 21.23 4.82 11.73
C PHE A 156 21.76 6.16 12.26
N ALA A 157 22.99 6.53 11.94
CA ALA A 157 23.56 7.82 12.29
C ALA A 157 22.99 8.96 11.42
N SER A 158 22.46 8.63 10.23
CA SER A 158 21.93 9.62 9.29
C SER A 158 20.77 9.07 8.45
N ILE A 159 20.06 9.98 7.77
CA ILE A 159 19.04 9.62 6.77
C ILE A 159 19.68 8.81 5.63
N ASP A 160 20.90 9.16 5.21
CA ASP A 160 21.56 8.51 4.08
C ASP A 160 21.92 7.06 4.41
N GLU A 161 22.41 6.79 5.63
CA GLU A 161 22.67 5.42 6.09
C GLU A 161 21.38 4.59 6.19
N GLY A 162 20.29 5.21 6.68
CA GLY A 162 18.97 4.58 6.67
C GLY A 162 18.47 4.28 5.25
N ALA A 163 18.71 5.19 4.29
CA ALA A 163 18.38 5.01 2.89
C ALA A 163 19.21 3.89 2.24
N ASP A 164 20.50 3.77 2.54
CA ASP A 164 21.36 2.67 2.10
C ASP A 164 20.85 1.31 2.59
N TYR A 165 20.50 1.23 3.88
CA TYR A 165 19.90 0.02 4.42
C TYR A 165 18.59 -0.34 3.72
N LEU A 166 17.68 0.63 3.58
CA LEU A 166 16.40 0.42 2.89
C LEU A 166 16.62 -0.01 1.44
N TRP A 167 17.62 0.54 0.75
CA TRP A 167 17.98 0.12 -0.61
C TRP A 167 18.35 -1.36 -0.64
N SER A 168 19.21 -1.81 0.29
CA SER A 168 19.70 -3.18 0.28
C SER A 168 18.60 -4.24 0.47
N ILE A 169 17.50 -3.90 1.13
CA ILE A 169 16.34 -4.80 1.33
C ILE A 169 15.21 -4.57 0.31
N SER A 170 15.30 -3.54 -0.52
CA SER A 170 14.27 -3.15 -1.50
C SER A 170 14.84 -2.93 -2.90
N SER A 171 16.00 -3.55 -3.21
CA SER A 171 16.68 -3.38 -4.49
C SER A 171 15.85 -3.83 -5.69
N SER A 172 14.79 -4.62 -5.46
CA SER A 172 13.81 -5.03 -6.45
C SER A 172 12.81 -3.94 -6.84
N PHE A 173 12.80 -2.77 -6.20
CA PHE A 173 11.79 -1.72 -6.45
C PHE A 173 11.98 -0.98 -7.79
N GLY A 174 13.02 -1.36 -8.54
CA GLY A 174 13.41 -0.76 -9.80
C GLY A 174 14.62 0.16 -9.65
N PRO A 175 15.15 0.68 -10.78
CA PRO A 175 16.24 1.64 -10.74
C PRO A 175 15.77 2.93 -10.09
N HIS A 176 16.61 3.56 -9.29
CA HIS A 176 16.37 4.90 -8.76
C HIS A 176 17.63 5.73 -8.86
N THR A 177 17.49 7.04 -8.93
CA THR A 177 18.60 7.93 -8.55
C THR A 177 18.78 7.89 -7.04
N ARG A 178 19.94 8.34 -6.55
CA ARG A 178 20.17 8.44 -5.10
C ARG A 178 19.16 9.38 -4.46
N GLU A 179 18.85 10.47 -5.15
CA GLU A 179 17.94 11.52 -4.71
C GLU A 179 16.50 11.02 -4.61
N GLU A 180 16.01 10.31 -5.64
CA GLU A 180 14.68 9.67 -5.64
C GLU A 180 14.53 8.69 -4.47
N TRP A 181 15.52 7.82 -4.29
CA TRP A 181 15.47 6.82 -3.24
C TRP A 181 15.52 7.44 -1.84
N ARG A 182 16.40 8.44 -1.66
CA ARG A 182 16.49 9.17 -0.40
C ARG A 182 15.17 9.86 -0.07
N ALA A 183 14.50 10.46 -1.06
CA ALA A 183 13.19 11.07 -0.88
C ALA A 183 12.10 10.06 -0.49
N LEU A 184 12.11 8.85 -1.04
CA LEU A 184 11.23 7.74 -0.63
C LEU A 184 11.53 7.25 0.79
N CYS A 185 12.79 7.29 1.22
CA CYS A 185 13.23 6.73 2.51
C CYS A 185 13.06 7.70 3.68
N GLU A 186 13.23 9.01 3.46
CA GLU A 186 13.20 10.01 4.52
C GLU A 186 11.91 9.96 5.37
N PRO A 187 10.69 9.83 4.81
CA PRO A 187 9.46 9.68 5.59
C PRO A 187 9.40 8.40 6.43
N LEU A 188 10.14 7.36 6.05
CA LEU A 188 10.21 6.07 6.75
C LEU A 188 11.17 6.11 7.94
N LEU A 189 11.87 7.21 8.15
CA LEU A 189 12.81 7.39 9.25
C LEU A 189 12.25 8.36 10.29
N LYS A 190 12.54 8.10 11.54
CA LYS A 190 12.18 8.93 12.69
C LYS A 190 13.43 9.25 13.49
N ALA A 191 13.64 10.54 13.78
CA ALA A 191 14.69 10.96 14.70
C ALA A 191 14.49 10.31 16.08
N ASP A 192 15.59 9.82 16.65
CA ASP A 192 15.64 9.14 17.93
C ASP A 192 17.00 9.45 18.58
N GLY A 193 17.04 10.47 19.44
CA GLY A 193 18.30 10.99 20.00
C GLY A 193 19.18 11.62 18.91
N ASP A 194 20.45 11.19 18.85
CA ASP A 194 21.45 11.62 17.85
C ASP A 194 21.39 10.85 16.52
N GLY A 195 20.40 9.96 16.35
CA GLY A 195 20.27 9.13 15.16
C GLY A 195 18.83 8.97 14.69
N TYR A 196 18.62 7.96 13.86
CA TYR A 196 17.35 7.66 13.22
C TYR A 196 17.00 6.19 13.39
N VAL A 197 15.70 5.90 13.49
CA VAL A 197 15.14 4.54 13.49
C VAL A 197 14.05 4.43 12.43
N LEU A 198 13.69 3.20 12.08
CA LEU A 198 12.56 2.93 11.19
C LEU A 198 11.25 3.42 11.84
N ARG A 199 10.39 4.05 11.04
CA ARG A 199 9.10 4.63 11.44
C ARG A 199 7.97 3.62 11.24
N TYR A 200 8.09 2.46 11.86
CA TYR A 200 7.01 1.49 12.02
C TYR A 200 7.20 0.74 13.34
N ASP A 201 6.14 0.09 13.82
CA ASP A 201 6.17 -0.71 15.04
C ASP A 201 6.98 -2.00 14.85
N PRO A 202 8.10 -2.23 15.57
CA PRO A 202 8.85 -3.47 15.47
C PRO A 202 8.01 -4.74 15.75
N SER A 203 6.91 -4.62 16.51
CA SER A 203 6.02 -5.75 16.82
C SER A 203 5.28 -6.31 15.59
N LEU A 204 5.31 -5.58 14.46
CA LEU A 204 4.93 -6.10 13.15
C LEU A 204 5.68 -7.39 12.78
N GLY A 205 6.95 -7.53 13.19
CA GLY A 205 7.70 -8.76 12.96
C GLY A 205 7.14 -9.95 13.73
N ALA A 206 6.73 -9.73 15.00
CA ALA A 206 6.09 -10.76 15.81
C ALA A 206 4.73 -11.16 15.24
N ALA A 207 3.93 -10.18 14.79
CA ALA A 207 2.66 -10.44 14.14
C ALA A 207 2.83 -11.24 12.84
N PHE A 208 3.82 -10.87 12.01
CA PHE A 208 4.15 -11.55 10.76
C PHE A 208 4.60 -13.01 11.01
N ALA A 209 5.48 -13.23 11.98
CA ALA A 209 5.97 -14.56 12.32
C ALA A 209 4.90 -15.47 12.95
N ALA A 210 3.86 -14.90 13.55
CA ALA A 210 2.78 -15.64 14.21
C ALA A 210 1.68 -16.12 13.24
N ILE A 211 1.74 -15.75 11.95
CA ILE A 211 0.74 -16.18 10.97
C ILE A 211 0.95 -17.67 10.68
N SER A 212 -0.07 -18.49 10.98
CA SER A 212 0.01 -19.93 10.71
C SER A 212 -0.21 -20.23 9.21
N PRO A 213 0.33 -21.34 8.69
CA PRO A 213 0.07 -21.78 7.32
C PRO A 213 -1.42 -21.91 6.99
N GLU A 214 -2.23 -22.37 7.95
CA GLU A 214 -3.68 -22.49 7.80
C GLU A 214 -4.34 -21.11 7.66
N ALA A 215 -3.88 -20.12 8.42
CA ALA A 215 -4.35 -18.74 8.30
C ALA A 215 -3.96 -18.11 6.96
N VAL A 216 -2.76 -18.40 6.44
CA VAL A 216 -2.33 -17.99 5.09
C VAL A 216 -3.25 -18.60 4.03
N ALA A 217 -3.46 -19.91 4.07
CA ALA A 217 -4.30 -20.62 3.09
C ALA A 217 -5.77 -20.15 3.13
N ALA A 218 -6.32 -19.94 4.33
CA ALA A 218 -7.66 -19.40 4.50
C ALA A 218 -7.76 -17.96 3.96
N GLY A 219 -6.77 -17.12 4.25
CA GLY A 219 -6.70 -15.75 3.74
C GLY A 219 -6.61 -15.70 2.22
N GLU A 220 -5.78 -16.56 1.62
CA GLU A 220 -5.69 -16.71 0.17
C GLU A 220 -7.06 -17.08 -0.46
N GLY A 221 -7.77 -18.06 0.11
CA GLY A 221 -9.10 -18.45 -0.37
C GLY A 221 -10.11 -17.30 -0.34
N VAL A 222 -10.09 -16.49 0.74
CA VAL A 222 -10.92 -15.28 0.86
C VAL A 222 -10.55 -14.24 -0.20
N LEU A 223 -9.26 -14.05 -0.49
CA LEU A 223 -8.80 -13.09 -1.50
C LEU A 223 -9.16 -13.53 -2.92
N TRP A 224 -9.12 -14.83 -3.24
CA TRP A 224 -9.61 -15.36 -4.52
C TRP A 224 -11.11 -15.12 -4.68
N ALA A 225 -11.90 -15.39 -3.64
CA ALA A 225 -13.33 -15.09 -3.64
C ALA A 225 -13.61 -13.59 -3.78
N SER A 226 -12.82 -12.75 -3.12
CA SER A 226 -12.95 -11.29 -3.21
C SER A 226 -12.66 -10.77 -4.62
N LEU A 227 -11.64 -11.31 -5.27
CA LEU A 227 -11.31 -10.98 -6.66
C LEU A 227 -12.44 -11.39 -7.62
N ALA A 228 -13.04 -12.57 -7.42
CA ALA A 228 -14.16 -13.05 -8.22
C ALA A 228 -15.43 -12.20 -8.04
N ALA A 229 -15.66 -11.69 -6.83
CA ALA A 229 -16.83 -10.90 -6.49
C ALA A 229 -16.75 -9.44 -6.98
N PHE A 230 -15.53 -8.91 -7.15
CA PHE A 230 -15.34 -7.54 -7.60
C PHE A 230 -15.75 -7.36 -9.06
N SER A 231 -16.62 -6.37 -9.32
CA SER A 231 -17.16 -6.07 -10.65
C SER A 231 -16.76 -4.70 -11.18
N GLY A 232 -15.96 -3.94 -10.41
CA GLY A 232 -15.42 -2.65 -10.83
C GLY A 232 -14.30 -2.79 -11.86
N ARG A 233 -13.71 -1.67 -12.28
CA ARG A 233 -12.54 -1.72 -13.18
C ARG A 233 -11.33 -2.18 -12.38
N LEU A 234 -10.58 -3.12 -12.93
CA LEU A 234 -9.42 -3.72 -12.28
C LEU A 234 -8.19 -3.63 -13.18
N LEU A 235 -7.11 -3.05 -12.64
CA LEU A 235 -5.77 -3.08 -13.23
C LEU A 235 -4.83 -3.80 -12.28
N ILE A 236 -4.12 -4.80 -12.81
CA ILE A 236 -3.07 -5.52 -12.11
C ILE A 236 -1.73 -5.08 -12.69
N VAL A 237 -0.91 -4.45 -11.88
CA VAL A 237 0.45 -4.06 -12.25
C VAL A 237 1.39 -5.10 -11.65
N ARG A 238 2.26 -5.67 -12.47
CA ARG A 238 3.26 -6.65 -12.03
C ARG A 238 4.65 -6.13 -12.36
N GLY A 239 5.59 -6.22 -11.42
CA GLY A 239 7.01 -6.10 -11.76
C GLY A 239 7.44 -7.32 -12.58
N GLU A 240 8.08 -7.14 -13.73
CA GLU A 240 8.57 -8.24 -14.58
C GLU A 240 9.33 -9.32 -13.78
N GLN A 241 10.14 -8.87 -12.82
CA GLN A 241 11.01 -9.67 -11.96
C GLN A 241 10.38 -9.93 -10.57
N SER A 242 9.06 -9.76 -10.41
CA SER A 242 8.42 -9.94 -9.12
C SER A 242 8.58 -11.38 -8.63
N ASP A 243 9.06 -11.49 -7.40
CA ASP A 243 9.14 -12.73 -6.63
C ASP A 243 7.92 -12.91 -5.70
N LEU A 244 7.00 -11.94 -5.68
CA LEU A 244 5.80 -11.95 -4.84
C LEU A 244 4.54 -12.32 -5.61
N LEU A 245 4.35 -11.71 -6.80
CA LEU A 245 3.26 -12.01 -7.71
C LEU A 245 3.83 -12.79 -8.91
N SER A 246 3.72 -14.11 -8.87
CA SER A 246 4.16 -14.95 -10.00
C SER A 246 3.34 -14.70 -11.26
N ARG A 247 3.94 -15.00 -12.42
CA ARG A 247 3.22 -14.97 -13.71
C ARG A 247 2.06 -15.97 -13.74
N ALA A 248 2.24 -17.14 -13.11
CA ALA A 248 1.18 -18.15 -13.00
C ALA A 248 -0.01 -17.66 -12.18
N THR A 249 0.25 -16.97 -11.06
CA THR A 249 -0.81 -16.33 -10.25
C THR A 249 -1.51 -15.23 -11.05
N LEU A 250 -0.76 -14.39 -11.77
CA LEU A 250 -1.35 -13.36 -12.64
C LEU A 250 -2.27 -13.97 -13.71
N GLU A 251 -1.85 -15.05 -14.38
CA GLU A 251 -2.66 -15.76 -15.36
C GLU A 251 -3.96 -16.30 -14.76
N GLN A 252 -3.92 -16.86 -13.55
CA GLN A 252 -5.10 -17.30 -12.83
C GLN A 252 -6.04 -16.13 -12.47
N MET A 253 -5.48 -14.99 -12.05
CA MET A 253 -6.25 -13.78 -11.77
C MET A 253 -6.99 -13.29 -13.02
N LEU A 254 -6.32 -13.27 -14.19
CA LEU A 254 -6.91 -12.85 -15.45
C LEU A 254 -7.96 -13.85 -15.98
N ALA A 255 -7.75 -15.15 -15.76
CA ALA A 255 -8.73 -16.17 -16.09
C ALA A 255 -10.02 -16.04 -15.26
N LEU A 256 -9.88 -15.69 -13.98
CA LEU A 256 -10.99 -15.50 -13.05
C LEU A 256 -11.71 -14.16 -13.27
N ALA A 257 -10.96 -13.06 -13.33
CA ALA A 257 -11.47 -11.70 -13.51
C ALA A 257 -11.23 -11.24 -14.95
N GLN A 258 -12.04 -11.74 -15.90
CA GLN A 258 -11.88 -11.47 -17.34
C GLN A 258 -12.02 -9.98 -17.73
N HIS A 259 -12.56 -9.15 -16.85
CA HIS A 259 -12.65 -7.69 -17.00
C HIS A 259 -11.36 -6.97 -16.55
N ALA A 260 -10.44 -7.66 -15.90
CA ALA A 260 -9.18 -7.13 -15.45
C ALA A 260 -8.21 -6.92 -16.62
N ARG A 261 -7.40 -5.88 -16.52
CA ARG A 261 -6.23 -5.67 -17.37
C ARG A 261 -4.96 -5.91 -16.56
N ALA A 262 -3.90 -6.30 -17.24
CA ALA A 262 -2.59 -6.42 -16.64
C ALA A 262 -1.54 -5.63 -17.42
N VAL A 263 -0.56 -5.10 -16.70
CA VAL A 263 0.63 -4.46 -17.27
C VAL A 263 1.85 -4.93 -16.49
N GLU A 264 2.95 -5.17 -17.21
CA GLU A 264 4.23 -5.52 -16.61
C GLU A 264 5.21 -4.35 -16.69
N ILE A 265 5.93 -4.09 -15.61
CA ILE A 265 6.98 -3.06 -15.54
C ILE A 265 8.35 -3.73 -15.73
N PRO A 266 9.06 -3.49 -16.86
CA PRO A 266 10.34 -4.13 -17.14
C PRO A 266 11.41 -3.80 -16.10
N GLY A 267 12.25 -4.77 -15.75
CA GLY A 267 13.39 -4.56 -14.83
C GLY A 267 13.02 -4.26 -13.38
N VAL A 268 11.75 -4.42 -13.00
CA VAL A 268 11.25 -4.16 -11.64
C VAL A 268 10.72 -5.46 -11.03
N GLY A 269 10.98 -5.69 -9.75
CA GLY A 269 10.41 -6.79 -8.96
C GLY A 269 9.32 -6.31 -7.99
N HIS A 270 9.21 -6.92 -6.82
CA HIS A 270 8.28 -6.45 -5.79
C HIS A 270 8.88 -5.24 -5.07
N ALA A 271 8.36 -4.01 -5.21
CA ALA A 271 7.26 -3.58 -6.08
C ALA A 271 7.59 -2.28 -6.85
N PRO A 272 6.97 -2.02 -8.01
CA PRO A 272 7.04 -0.71 -8.68
C PRO A 272 6.66 0.44 -7.74
N THR A 273 7.43 1.51 -7.76
CA THR A 273 7.31 2.63 -6.80
C THR A 273 6.39 3.75 -7.26
N PHE A 274 6.08 3.83 -8.55
CA PHE A 274 5.24 4.88 -9.14
C PHE A 274 5.77 6.31 -8.88
N VAL A 275 7.09 6.46 -8.87
CA VAL A 275 7.76 7.78 -8.84
C VAL A 275 8.20 8.25 -10.23
N HIS A 276 8.39 7.33 -11.18
CA HIS A 276 8.74 7.66 -12.55
C HIS A 276 7.50 8.02 -13.38
N ALA A 277 7.67 8.93 -14.33
CA ALA A 277 6.57 9.49 -15.11
C ALA A 277 5.81 8.44 -15.96
N ASP A 278 6.52 7.46 -16.50
CA ASP A 278 5.97 6.34 -17.25
C ASP A 278 5.09 5.43 -16.39
N GLN A 279 5.51 5.14 -15.14
CA GLN A 279 4.69 4.39 -14.19
C GLN A 279 3.46 5.21 -13.75
N ILE A 280 3.62 6.50 -13.45
CA ILE A 280 2.50 7.38 -13.08
C ILE A 280 1.48 7.47 -14.23
N GLU A 281 1.94 7.53 -15.48
CA GLU A 281 1.07 7.56 -16.66
C GLU A 281 0.18 6.30 -16.78
N ILE A 282 0.67 5.12 -16.41
CA ILE A 282 -0.13 3.89 -16.35
C ILE A 282 -1.32 4.08 -15.39
N ALA A 283 -1.06 4.56 -14.16
CA ALA A 283 -2.12 4.82 -13.19
C ALA A 283 -3.09 5.90 -13.71
N ARG A 284 -2.56 6.94 -14.35
CA ARG A 284 -3.36 8.06 -14.88
C ARG A 284 -4.33 7.59 -15.95
N ARG A 285 -3.86 6.81 -16.94
CA ARG A 285 -4.72 6.22 -17.98
C ARG A 285 -5.84 5.38 -17.39
N PHE A 286 -5.51 4.56 -16.40
CA PHE A 286 -6.48 3.72 -15.72
C PHE A 286 -7.56 4.55 -15.01
N PHE A 287 -7.19 5.43 -14.08
CA PHE A 287 -8.15 6.15 -13.25
C PHE A 287 -8.92 7.25 -14.01
N GLU A 288 -8.28 7.94 -14.95
CA GLU A 288 -8.93 9.00 -15.74
C GLU A 288 -9.72 8.45 -16.95
N GLY A 289 -9.63 7.15 -17.22
CA GLY A 289 -10.47 6.49 -18.23
C GLY A 289 -10.00 6.70 -19.67
N PHE A 290 -8.71 6.95 -19.88
CA PHE A 290 -8.14 6.91 -21.22
C PHE A 290 -8.18 5.46 -21.74
N ALA A 291 -8.63 5.28 -22.98
CA ALA A 291 -8.44 4.01 -23.67
C ALA A 291 -6.94 3.79 -23.92
N ASP A 292 -6.49 2.55 -23.78
CA ASP A 292 -5.14 2.12 -24.17
C ASP A 292 -5.00 2.09 -25.70
#